data_AF-A0A1M6WTC3-F1
#
_entry.id   AF-A0A1M6WTC3-F1
#
_cell.length_a   1.000
_cell.length_b   1.000
_cell.length_c   1.000
_cell.angle_alpha   90.00
_cell.angle_beta   90.00
_cell.angle_gamma   90.00
#
_symmetry.space_group_name_H-M   'P 1'
#
loop_
_entity.id
_entity.type
_entity.pdbx_description
1 polymer ?
#
loop_
_entity_poly.entity_id
_entity_poly.type
_entity_poly.pdbx_seq_one_letter_code
_entity_poly.pdbx_strand_id
1 'polypeptide(L)'
;MSNSAFEQNVIALVWDCDKTLISSYMQEPLFRYFNVDGGKFWAEVNALKDRYKEQGIHVNADTSYLNHILTYVKAGLFKGLSNKLLREFGKELKFYPGLPDFFGEVKRLIEEDPKYKAFDIRVEHYVVSTGFAETIRGSAIAPYVDGVFGCEFIEDVLQPGFLDAGEDGAPRHPEPSLCHPERSDRIQGNLPDRLRPG
;
A
#
# COMPACT_ATOMS: atom_id res chain seq x y z
N MET A 1 41.44 2.65 28.05
CA MET A 1 40.04 3.09 27.86
C MET A 1 39.99 3.91 26.58
N SER A 2 39.77 3.30 25.42
CA SER A 2 39.59 4.04 24.17
C SER A 2 38.10 4.22 23.94
N ASN A 3 37.66 5.47 23.85
CA ASN A 3 36.30 5.83 23.44
C ASN A 3 35.96 5.09 22.14
N SER A 4 35.04 4.12 22.24
CA SER A 4 34.31 3.62 21.08
C SER A 4 33.39 4.75 20.63
N ALA A 5 33.91 5.61 19.76
CA ALA A 5 33.06 6.45 18.94
C ALA A 5 32.27 5.50 18.05
N PHE A 6 30.94 5.58 18.08
CA PHE A 6 30.04 4.77 17.27
C PHE A 6 30.54 4.74 15.82
N GLU A 7 31.11 3.62 15.38
CA GLU A 7 31.50 3.45 13.99
C GLU A 7 30.22 3.14 13.21
N GLN A 8 29.52 4.18 12.77
CA GLN A 8 28.48 4.08 11.76
C GLN A 8 29.14 3.69 10.43
N ASN A 9 29.42 2.40 10.25
CA ASN A 9 30.12 1.83 9.10
C ASN A 9 29.17 1.25 8.04
N VAL A 10 27.86 1.36 8.25
CA VAL A 10 26.84 0.89 7.30
C VAL A 10 26.33 2.06 6.46
N ILE A 11 26.39 1.90 5.14
CA ILE A 11 25.79 2.81 4.16
C ILE A 11 24.47 2.18 3.70
N ALA A 12 23.35 2.82 4.06
CA ALA A 12 22.03 2.40 3.60
C ALA A 12 21.67 3.10 2.27
N LEU A 13 21.35 2.30 1.25
CA LEU A 13 20.79 2.76 -0.01
C LEU A 13 19.28 2.49 -0.01
N VAL A 14 18.50 3.56 -0.03
CA VAL A 14 17.03 3.51 0.07
C VAL A 14 16.41 3.80 -1.29
N TRP A 15 15.52 2.92 -1.74
CA TRP A 15 14.91 2.95 -3.06
C TRP A 15 13.40 3.08 -2.96
N ASP A 16 12.81 3.95 -3.78
CA ASP A 16 11.41 3.79 -4.18
C ASP A 16 11.26 2.63 -5.18
N CYS A 17 10.05 2.15 -5.45
CA CYS A 17 9.80 1.00 -6.32
C CYS A 17 9.24 1.41 -7.69
N ASP A 18 7.99 1.87 -7.74
CA ASP A 18 7.31 2.23 -8.99
C ASP A 18 8.07 3.36 -9.70
N LYS A 19 8.34 3.21 -10.99
CA LYS A 19 9.12 4.18 -11.81
C LYS A 19 10.54 4.44 -11.32
N THR A 20 11.05 3.68 -10.35
CA THR A 20 12.43 3.77 -9.84
C THR A 20 13.18 2.46 -10.06
N LEU A 21 12.69 1.35 -9.48
CA LEU A 21 13.25 0.01 -9.70
C LEU A 21 12.56 -0.70 -10.86
N ILE A 22 11.27 -0.41 -11.07
CA ILE A 22 10.47 -0.97 -12.16
C ILE A 22 10.01 0.11 -13.13
N SER A 23 9.87 -0.26 -14.40
CA SER A 23 9.43 0.68 -15.45
C SER A 23 7.91 0.88 -15.51
N SER A 24 7.16 -0.02 -14.88
CA SER A 24 5.70 -0.07 -14.82
C SER A 24 5.17 0.42 -13.47
N TYR A 25 3.85 0.29 -13.26
CA TYR A 25 3.25 0.33 -11.93
C TYR A 25 3.03 -1.10 -11.40
N MET A 26 3.28 -1.35 -10.12
CA MET A 26 3.18 -2.70 -9.56
C MET A 26 1.75 -3.28 -9.53
N GLN A 27 0.73 -2.45 -9.76
CA GLN A 27 -0.68 -2.85 -9.83
C GLN A 27 -1.08 -3.43 -11.20
N GLU A 28 -0.24 -3.29 -12.23
CA GLU A 28 -0.55 -3.82 -13.57
C GLU A 28 -0.86 -5.33 -13.61
N PRO A 29 -0.12 -6.22 -12.93
CA PRO A 29 -0.47 -7.65 -12.87
C PRO A 29 -1.83 -7.89 -12.20
N LEU A 30 -2.15 -7.13 -11.15
CA LEU A 30 -3.44 -7.18 -10.47
C LEU A 30 -4.59 -6.82 -11.42
N PHE A 31 -4.44 -5.73 -12.20
CA PHE A 31 -5.45 -5.33 -13.18
C PHE A 31 -5.66 -6.37 -14.27
N ARG A 32 -4.57 -6.97 -14.79
CA ARG A 32 -4.66 -8.05 -15.77
C ARG A 32 -5.38 -9.28 -15.21
N TYR A 33 -5.01 -9.72 -14.00
CA TYR A 33 -5.58 -10.91 -13.37
C TYR A 33 -7.08 -10.80 -13.15
N PHE A 34 -7.56 -9.63 -12.71
CA PHE A 34 -8.98 -9.39 -12.46
C PHE A 34 -9.75 -8.80 -13.65
N ASN A 35 -9.10 -8.66 -14.82
CA ASN A 35 -9.68 -8.05 -16.02
C ASN A 35 -10.27 -6.65 -15.74
N VAL A 36 -9.54 -5.84 -14.99
CA VAL A 36 -9.87 -4.45 -14.68
C VAL A 36 -9.12 -3.51 -15.61
N ASP A 37 -9.82 -2.51 -16.15
CA ASP A 37 -9.20 -1.45 -16.94
C ASP A 37 -8.40 -0.51 -16.00
N GLY A 38 -7.08 -0.61 -16.05
CA GLY A 38 -6.18 0.22 -15.25
C GLY A 38 -6.28 1.71 -15.58
N GLY A 39 -6.57 2.08 -16.83
CA GLY A 39 -6.76 3.48 -17.23
C GLY A 39 -7.99 4.08 -16.58
N LYS A 40 -9.10 3.32 -16.57
CA LYS A 40 -10.32 3.70 -15.85
C LYS A 40 -10.07 3.79 -14.35
N PHE A 41 -9.40 2.81 -13.75
CA PHE A 41 -9.05 2.82 -12.33
C PHE A 41 -8.27 4.09 -11.95
N TRP A 42 -7.21 4.42 -12.69
CA TRP A 42 -6.41 5.61 -12.40
C TRP A 42 -7.16 6.92 -12.66
N ALA A 43 -8.06 6.97 -13.65
CA ALA A 43 -8.93 8.11 -13.85
C ALA A 43 -9.85 8.36 -12.64
N GLU A 44 -10.39 7.28 -12.04
CA GLU A 44 -11.17 7.37 -10.81
C GLU A 44 -10.32 7.85 -9.63
N VAL A 45 -9.13 7.27 -9.42
CA VAL A 45 -8.18 7.67 -8.36
C VAL A 45 -7.83 9.16 -8.46
N ASN A 46 -7.48 9.64 -9.66
CA ASN A 46 -7.12 11.03 -9.88
C ASN A 46 -8.28 11.99 -9.58
N ALA A 47 -9.52 11.55 -9.78
CA ALA A 47 -10.69 12.34 -9.45
C ALA A 47 -11.02 12.36 -7.95
N LEU A 48 -10.52 11.41 -7.13
CA LEU A 48 -10.84 11.32 -5.70
C LEU A 48 -10.50 12.61 -4.95
N LYS A 49 -9.35 13.23 -5.27
CA LYS A 49 -8.90 14.46 -4.61
C LYS A 49 -9.93 15.58 -4.69
N ASP A 50 -10.43 15.85 -5.89
CA ASP A 50 -11.38 16.94 -6.11
C ASP A 50 -12.76 16.58 -5.54
N ARG A 51 -13.20 15.33 -5.68
CA ARG A 51 -14.50 14.86 -5.17
C ARG A 51 -14.59 14.87 -3.64
N TYR A 52 -13.52 14.48 -2.95
CA TYR A 52 -13.49 14.56 -1.49
C TYR A 52 -13.34 16.00 -0.99
N LYS A 53 -12.65 16.86 -1.74
CA LYS A 53 -12.53 18.28 -1.41
C LYS A 53 -13.89 18.99 -1.39
N GLU A 54 -14.81 18.64 -2.29
CA GLU A 54 -16.20 19.11 -2.28
C GLU A 54 -16.95 18.78 -0.97
N GLN A 55 -16.50 17.73 -0.26
CA GLN A 55 -17.03 17.30 1.03
C GLN A 55 -16.21 17.83 2.23
N GLY A 56 -15.22 18.70 1.98
CA GLY A 56 -14.31 19.20 3.02
C GLY A 56 -13.26 18.19 3.47
N ILE A 57 -13.04 17.10 2.72
CA ILE A 57 -12.09 16.04 3.02
C ILE A 57 -10.84 16.20 2.15
N HIS A 58 -9.67 16.14 2.77
CA HIS A 58 -8.38 16.16 2.07
C HIS A 58 -7.81 14.75 1.97
N VAL A 59 -7.51 14.30 0.75
CA VAL A 59 -6.87 13.00 0.49
C VAL A 59 -5.50 13.18 -0.16
N ASN A 60 -4.55 12.31 0.18
CA ASN A 60 -3.24 12.26 -0.46
C ASN A 60 -3.37 11.58 -1.84
N ALA A 61 -2.95 12.27 -2.90
CA ALA A 61 -3.04 11.75 -4.26
C ALA A 61 -2.23 10.46 -4.45
N ASP A 62 -1.06 10.35 -3.81
CA ASP A 62 -0.11 9.27 -4.02
C ASP A 62 -0.52 7.97 -3.32
N THR A 63 -1.34 8.05 -2.26
CA THR A 63 -1.76 6.89 -1.47
C THR A 63 -3.26 6.62 -1.51
N SER A 64 -4.07 7.54 -2.03
CA SER A 64 -5.53 7.38 -2.12
C SER A 64 -5.97 6.15 -2.92
N TYR A 65 -5.15 5.71 -3.88
CA TYR A 65 -5.42 4.50 -4.66
C TYR A 65 -5.53 3.25 -3.77
N LEU A 66 -4.82 3.17 -2.64
CA LEU A 66 -4.89 2.02 -1.72
C LEU A 66 -6.31 1.86 -1.17
N ASN A 67 -6.94 2.96 -0.77
CA ASN A 67 -8.34 2.95 -0.35
C ASN A 67 -9.26 2.58 -1.53
N HIS A 68 -8.93 3.01 -2.74
CA HIS A 68 -9.71 2.67 -3.94
C HIS A 68 -9.57 1.20 -4.35
N ILE A 69 -8.44 0.55 -4.06
CA ILE A 69 -8.32 -0.92 -4.17
C ILE A 69 -9.33 -1.58 -3.23
N LEU A 70 -9.47 -1.08 -1.99
CA LEU A 70 -10.45 -1.63 -1.03
C LEU A 70 -11.90 -1.43 -1.49
N THR A 71 -12.23 -0.32 -2.15
CA THR A 71 -13.57 -0.14 -2.74
C THR A 71 -13.83 -1.12 -3.88
N TYR A 72 -12.83 -1.41 -4.71
CA TYR A 72 -12.91 -2.43 -5.76
C TYR A 72 -13.05 -3.86 -5.19
N VAL A 73 -12.36 -4.18 -4.09
CA VAL A 73 -12.54 -5.44 -3.36
C VAL A 73 -13.98 -5.55 -2.85
N LYS A 74 -14.49 -4.52 -2.17
CA LYS A 74 -15.86 -4.47 -1.64
C LYS A 74 -16.93 -4.56 -2.73
N ALA A 75 -16.68 -3.98 -3.90
CA ALA A 75 -17.55 -4.07 -5.07
C ALA A 75 -17.46 -5.43 -5.81
N GLY A 76 -16.57 -6.33 -5.39
CA GLY A 76 -16.37 -7.64 -6.00
C GLY A 76 -15.54 -7.64 -7.28
N LEU A 77 -14.96 -6.50 -7.68
CA LEU A 77 -14.11 -6.37 -8.86
C LEU A 77 -12.73 -7.03 -8.65
N PHE A 78 -12.23 -7.00 -7.41
CA PHE A 78 -11.03 -7.74 -6.99
C PHE A 78 -11.40 -8.91 -6.05
N LYS A 79 -12.48 -9.64 -6.36
CA LYS A 79 -12.96 -10.74 -5.53
C LYS A 79 -11.91 -11.84 -5.40
N GLY A 80 -11.47 -12.10 -4.17
CA GLY A 80 -10.44 -13.10 -3.87
C GLY A 80 -9.01 -12.56 -3.88
N LEU A 81 -8.81 -11.24 -3.96
CA LEU A 81 -7.51 -10.62 -3.69
C LEU A 81 -7.00 -11.05 -2.30
N SER A 82 -5.72 -11.43 -2.24
CA SER A 82 -5.03 -11.90 -1.03
C SER A 82 -3.55 -11.55 -1.12
N ASN A 83 -2.84 -11.57 0.01
CA ASN A 83 -1.38 -11.43 0.07
C ASN A 83 -0.68 -12.52 -0.73
N LYS A 84 -1.24 -13.74 -0.78
CA LYS A 84 -0.73 -14.79 -1.66
C LYS A 84 -0.73 -14.34 -3.12
N LEU A 85 -1.84 -13.78 -3.62
CA LEU A 85 -1.90 -13.26 -4.99
C LEU A 85 -0.99 -12.05 -5.18
N LEU A 86 -0.95 -11.11 -4.21
CA LEU A 86 -0.04 -9.96 -4.28
C LEU A 86 1.42 -10.39 -4.40
N ARG A 87 1.84 -11.44 -3.67
CA ARG A 87 3.17 -12.03 -3.77
C ARG A 87 3.40 -12.66 -5.15
N GLU A 88 2.43 -13.36 -5.71
CA GLU A 88 2.55 -13.91 -7.07
C GLU A 88 2.70 -12.81 -8.13
N PHE A 89 1.94 -11.71 -8.00
CA PHE A 89 2.07 -10.54 -8.89
C PHE A 89 3.47 -9.90 -8.86
N GLY A 90 4.17 -10.02 -7.73
CA GLY A 90 5.57 -9.59 -7.59
C GLY A 90 6.50 -10.24 -8.62
N LYS A 91 6.23 -11.48 -9.01
CA LYS A 91 7.05 -12.24 -9.97
C LYS A 91 6.93 -11.71 -11.40
N GLU A 92 5.87 -10.95 -11.69
CA GLU A 92 5.61 -10.37 -13.00
C GLU A 92 6.21 -8.97 -13.18
N LEU A 93 6.80 -8.39 -12.12
CA LEU A 93 7.37 -7.04 -12.18
C LEU A 93 8.55 -6.96 -13.16
N LYS A 94 8.55 -5.90 -13.98
CA LYS A 94 9.60 -5.63 -14.96
C LYS A 94 10.55 -4.55 -14.48
N PHE A 95 11.72 -5.01 -14.01
CA PHE A 95 12.79 -4.14 -13.52
C PHE A 95 13.54 -3.42 -14.65
N TYR A 96 14.15 -2.28 -14.33
CA TYR A 96 15.06 -1.61 -15.25
C TYR A 96 16.30 -2.48 -15.55
N PRO A 97 16.92 -2.32 -16.74
CA PRO A 97 18.13 -3.06 -17.09
C PRO A 97 19.23 -2.92 -16.02
N GLY A 98 19.85 -4.04 -15.66
CA GLY A 98 20.87 -4.13 -14.60
C GLY A 98 20.33 -4.60 -13.24
N LEU A 99 19.02 -4.58 -13.03
CA LEU A 99 18.38 -5.15 -11.84
C LEU A 99 17.87 -6.59 -12.12
N PRO A 100 17.87 -7.49 -11.11
CA PRO A 100 18.24 -7.25 -9.71
C PRO A 100 19.76 -7.29 -9.44
N ASP A 101 20.59 -7.74 -10.38
CA ASP A 101 22.00 -8.05 -10.14
C ASP A 101 22.81 -6.91 -9.51
N PHE A 102 22.53 -5.66 -9.91
CA PHE A 102 23.14 -4.44 -9.37
C PHE A 102 23.28 -4.43 -7.84
N PHE A 103 22.27 -4.88 -7.10
CA PHE A 103 22.32 -4.90 -5.63
C PHE A 103 23.46 -5.79 -5.09
N GLY A 104 23.57 -7.00 -5.64
CA GLY A 104 24.64 -7.92 -5.27
C GLY A 104 26.01 -7.44 -5.74
N GLU A 105 26.08 -6.77 -6.90
CA GLU A 105 27.32 -6.19 -7.40
C GLU A 105 27.85 -5.08 -6.51
N VAL A 106 27.00 -4.15 -6.07
CA VAL A 106 27.42 -3.06 -5.17
C VAL A 106 27.92 -3.59 -3.84
N LYS A 107 27.20 -4.53 -3.21
CA LYS A 107 27.64 -5.16 -1.95
C LYS A 107 29.02 -5.80 -2.12
N ARG A 108 29.19 -6.62 -3.15
CA ARG A 108 30.45 -7.31 -3.45
C ARG A 108 31.61 -6.33 -3.69
N LEU A 109 31.39 -5.28 -4.47
CA LEU A 109 32.42 -4.26 -4.75
C LEU A 109 32.93 -3.60 -3.47
N ILE A 110 32.05 -3.36 -2.48
CA ILE A 110 32.44 -2.77 -1.21
C ILE A 110 33.14 -3.78 -0.29
N GLU A 111 32.62 -5.02 -0.22
CA GLU A 111 33.17 -6.08 0.64
C GLU A 111 34.56 -6.57 0.20
N GLU A 112 34.83 -6.55 -1.11
CA GLU A 112 36.09 -7.05 -1.69
C GLU A 112 37.20 -5.99 -1.74
N ASP A 113 36.88 -4.69 -1.65
CA ASP A 113 37.88 -3.61 -1.70
C ASP A 113 38.66 -3.51 -0.37
N PRO A 114 39.99 -3.70 -0.36
CA PRO A 114 40.81 -3.60 0.84
C PRO A 114 40.68 -2.25 1.57
N LYS A 115 40.41 -1.17 0.84
CA LYS A 115 40.21 0.17 1.40
C LYS A 115 39.00 0.22 2.33
N TYR A 116 37.88 -0.39 1.93
CA TYR A 116 36.63 -0.38 2.68
C TYR A 116 36.62 -1.43 3.78
N LYS A 117 37.20 -2.61 3.49
CA LYS A 117 37.34 -3.70 4.44
C LYS A 117 38.14 -3.32 5.69
N ALA A 118 39.16 -2.47 5.56
CA ALA A 118 39.96 -1.98 6.69
C ALA A 118 39.14 -1.19 7.74
N PHE A 119 37.99 -0.65 7.34
CA PHE A 119 37.08 0.11 8.20
C PHE A 119 35.73 -0.61 8.41
N ASP A 120 35.63 -1.89 8.03
CA ASP A 120 34.39 -2.69 8.09
C ASP A 120 33.18 -1.98 7.44
N ILE A 121 33.40 -1.26 6.33
CA ILE A 121 32.31 -0.57 5.64
C ILE A 121 31.42 -1.59 4.94
N ARG A 122 30.10 -1.46 5.12
CA ARG A 122 29.08 -2.34 4.54
C ARG A 122 28.02 -1.53 3.82
N VAL A 123 27.35 -2.16 2.85
CA VAL A 123 26.20 -1.58 2.16
C VAL A 123 24.96 -2.42 2.40
N GLU A 124 23.87 -1.74 2.69
CA GLU A 124 22.53 -2.33 2.79
C GLU A 124 21.59 -1.66 1.78
N HIS A 125 20.64 -2.41 1.27
CA HIS A 125 19.61 -1.96 0.33
C HIS A 125 18.24 -2.08 0.97
N TYR A 126 17.50 -0.98 0.99
CA TYR A 126 16.14 -0.94 1.52
C TYR A 126 15.17 -0.42 0.47
N VAL A 127 13.98 -1.01 0.40
CA VAL A 127 12.89 -0.49 -0.44
C VAL A 127 11.88 0.21 0.46
N VAL A 128 11.59 1.47 0.17
CA VAL A 128 10.56 2.27 0.85
C VAL A 128 9.59 2.75 -0.22
N SER A 129 8.36 2.23 -0.20
CA SER A 129 7.36 2.49 -1.23
C SER A 129 5.98 2.73 -0.63
N THR A 130 5.14 3.51 -1.31
CA THR A 130 3.70 3.58 -1.03
C THR A 130 2.92 2.42 -1.67
N GLY A 131 3.62 1.52 -2.36
CA GLY A 131 3.14 0.30 -2.99
C GLY A 131 2.80 -0.84 -2.03
N PHE A 132 2.32 -1.96 -2.57
CA PHE A 132 2.08 -3.19 -1.81
C PHE A 132 3.40 -3.83 -1.38
N ALA A 133 3.66 -3.90 -0.08
CA ALA A 133 4.85 -4.54 0.47
C ALA A 133 4.96 -6.00 0.01
N GLU A 134 3.84 -6.70 -0.03
CA GLU A 134 3.78 -8.11 -0.39
C GLU A 134 4.12 -8.39 -1.86
N THR A 135 3.76 -7.47 -2.77
CA THR A 135 4.19 -7.53 -4.17
C THR A 135 5.70 -7.35 -4.30
N ILE A 136 6.31 -6.45 -3.52
CA ILE A 136 7.77 -6.28 -3.51
C ILE A 136 8.45 -7.55 -2.96
N ARG A 137 7.93 -8.14 -1.87
CA ARG A 137 8.47 -9.39 -1.29
C ARG A 137 8.37 -10.60 -2.24
N GLY A 138 7.44 -10.58 -3.18
CA GLY A 138 7.31 -11.62 -4.21
C GLY A 138 8.20 -11.43 -5.44
N SER A 139 8.93 -10.32 -5.51
CA SER A 139 9.64 -9.92 -6.72
C SER A 139 11.08 -10.42 -6.80
N ALA A 140 11.69 -10.27 -7.98
CA ALA A 140 13.07 -10.69 -8.24
C ALA A 140 14.12 -9.97 -7.38
N ILE A 141 13.81 -8.79 -6.82
CA ILE A 141 14.73 -8.03 -5.98
C ILE A 141 14.68 -8.44 -4.50
N ALA A 142 13.63 -9.16 -4.08
CA ALA A 142 13.41 -9.51 -2.68
C ALA A 142 14.60 -10.24 -2.02
N PRO A 143 15.32 -11.16 -2.71
CA PRO A 143 16.49 -11.82 -2.13
C PRO A 143 17.72 -10.91 -1.94
N TYR A 144 17.74 -9.73 -2.54
CA TYR A 144 18.91 -8.85 -2.58
C TYR A 144 18.82 -7.66 -1.63
N VAL A 145 17.62 -7.32 -1.19
CA VAL A 145 17.34 -6.18 -0.30
C VAL A 145 17.29 -6.64 1.16
N ASP A 146 17.77 -5.78 2.06
CA ASP A 146 17.86 -6.03 3.50
C ASP A 146 16.55 -5.66 4.22
N GLY A 147 15.69 -4.87 3.59
CA GLY A 147 14.36 -4.60 4.12
C GLY A 147 13.40 -4.00 3.09
N VAL A 148 12.10 -4.25 3.32
CA VAL A 148 11.00 -3.74 2.51
C VAL A 148 10.00 -3.06 3.44
N PHE A 149 9.75 -1.79 3.17
CA PHE A 149 8.76 -0.95 3.84
C PHE A 149 7.73 -0.50 2.80
N GLY A 150 6.53 -1.07 2.90
CA GLY A 150 5.42 -0.73 2.02
C GLY A 150 4.09 -0.87 2.73
N CYS A 151 3.00 -0.68 2.00
CA CYS A 151 1.67 -0.84 2.53
C CYS A 151 1.27 -2.32 2.60
N GLU A 152 0.81 -2.75 3.77
CA GLU A 152 0.32 -4.10 4.01
C GLU A 152 -1.17 -4.20 3.61
N PHE A 153 -1.55 -5.32 3.01
CA PHE A 153 -2.96 -5.63 2.76
C PHE A 153 -3.51 -6.47 3.91
N ILE A 154 -4.40 -5.88 4.70
CA ILE A 154 -5.06 -6.55 5.82
C ILE A 154 -6.24 -7.35 5.28
N GLU A 155 -6.03 -8.65 5.03
CA GLU A 155 -7.08 -9.57 4.55
C GLU A 155 -8.20 -9.72 5.58
N ASP A 156 -7.82 -9.96 6.84
CA ASP A 156 -8.74 -10.15 7.96
C ASP A 156 -8.64 -8.96 8.91
N VAL A 157 -9.58 -8.02 8.76
CA VAL A 157 -9.61 -6.80 9.58
C VAL A 157 -10.13 -7.13 10.98
N LEU A 158 -9.26 -6.95 11.97
CA LEU A 158 -9.63 -7.06 13.38
C LEU A 158 -10.73 -6.05 13.73
N GLN A 159 -11.79 -6.52 14.38
CA GLN A 159 -12.94 -5.71 14.77
C GLN A 159 -12.71 -5.04 16.14
N PRO A 160 -13.47 -3.98 16.48
CA PRO A 160 -13.49 -3.45 17.84
C PRO A 160 -13.74 -4.57 18.87
N GLY A 161 -12.94 -4.61 19.93
CA GLY A 161 -12.99 -5.69 20.93
C GLY A 161 -12.16 -6.94 20.61
N PHE A 162 -11.27 -6.91 19.60
CA PHE A 162 -10.43 -8.07 19.27
C PHE A 162 -9.51 -8.55 20.40
N LEU A 163 -9.22 -7.71 21.40
CA LEU A 163 -8.45 -8.09 22.59
C LEU A 163 -9.29 -8.89 23.60
N ASP A 164 -10.61 -8.76 23.56
CA ASP A 164 -11.55 -9.44 24.47
C ASP A 164 -12.05 -10.78 23.89
N ALA A 165 -11.82 -11.00 22.59
CA ALA A 165 -12.02 -12.29 21.95
C ALA A 165 -10.87 -13.22 22.37
N GLY A 166 -11.19 -14.35 23.00
CA GLY A 166 -10.20 -15.41 23.25
C GLY A 166 -9.55 -15.90 21.95
N GLU A 167 -8.47 -16.68 22.07
CA GLU A 167 -7.58 -17.11 20.96
C GLU A 167 -8.30 -17.74 19.74
N ASP A 168 -9.57 -18.14 19.88
CA ASP A 168 -10.36 -18.77 18.82
C ASP A 168 -10.96 -17.79 17.80
N GLY A 169 -10.78 -16.46 17.94
CA GLY A 169 -10.93 -15.46 16.87
C GLY A 169 -12.30 -15.35 16.17
N ALA A 170 -13.29 -16.16 16.53
CA ALA A 170 -14.63 -16.08 15.98
C ALA A 170 -15.33 -14.84 16.56
N PRO A 171 -15.75 -13.87 15.75
CA PRO A 171 -16.51 -12.73 16.25
C PRO A 171 -17.80 -13.27 16.89
N ARG A 172 -18.01 -12.99 18.18
CA ARG A 172 -19.38 -12.95 18.69
C ARG A 172 -20.04 -11.80 17.94
N HIS A 173 -20.92 -12.13 17.00
CA HIS A 173 -21.67 -11.14 16.23
C HIS A 173 -22.17 -10.05 17.20
N PRO A 174 -21.72 -8.79 17.07
CA PRO A 174 -22.43 -7.71 17.69
C PRO A 174 -23.81 -7.71 17.02
N GLU A 175 -24.87 -7.73 17.83
CA GLU A 175 -26.22 -7.46 17.34
C GLU A 175 -26.19 -6.20 16.45
N PRO A 176 -27.03 -6.13 15.40
CA PRO A 176 -27.09 -4.95 14.55
C PRO A 176 -27.62 -3.75 15.36
N SER A 177 -26.74 -3.02 16.03
CA SER A 177 -27.10 -1.81 16.75
C SER A 177 -26.99 -0.61 15.81
N LEU A 178 -28.17 -0.19 15.34
CA LEU A 178 -28.59 1.20 15.17
C LEU A 178 -27.80 2.07 14.18
N CYS A 179 -28.04 1.83 12.88
CA CYS A 179 -28.42 2.95 12.01
C CYS A 179 -29.91 2.81 11.71
N HIS A 180 -30.73 3.66 12.35
CA HIS A 180 -32.17 3.74 12.13
C HIS A 180 -32.52 3.83 10.64
N PRO A 181 -33.38 2.95 10.11
CA PRO A 181 -33.98 3.14 8.81
C PRO A 181 -35.28 3.94 8.96
N GLU A 182 -35.25 5.17 9.48
CA GLU A 182 -36.40 6.09 9.41
C GLU A 182 -35.95 7.54 9.21
N ARG A 183 -35.65 7.86 7.95
CA ARG A 183 -35.81 9.21 7.39
C ARG A 183 -36.25 9.13 5.93
N SER A 184 -37.23 8.27 5.67
CA SER A 184 -38.24 8.48 4.63
C SER A 184 -39.51 8.84 5.39
N ASP A 185 -40.29 9.79 4.88
CA ASP A 185 -41.55 10.27 5.47
C ASP A 185 -41.42 11.25 6.64
N ARG A 186 -40.96 12.47 6.34
CA ARG A 186 -41.51 13.74 6.89
C ARG A 186 -40.89 14.96 6.21
N ILE A 187 -41.22 15.19 4.94
CA ILE A 187 -41.37 16.55 4.38
C ILE A 187 -42.66 16.59 3.56
N GLN A 188 -43.78 16.45 4.26
CA GLN A 188 -45.06 17.05 3.87
C GLN A 188 -45.66 17.62 5.17
N GLY A 189 -45.79 18.94 5.24
CA GLY A 189 -46.50 19.64 6.32
C GLY A 189 -45.63 20.51 7.24
N ASN A 190 -45.15 21.64 6.74
CA ASN A 190 -45.36 22.99 7.32
C ASN A 190 -44.37 23.98 6.71
N LEU A 191 -44.84 24.70 5.70
CA LEU A 191 -44.20 25.93 5.22
C LEU A 191 -44.73 27.09 6.09
N PRO A 192 -43.88 27.93 6.71
CA PRO A 192 -44.35 29.14 7.37
C PRO A 192 -44.90 30.13 6.33
N ASP A 193 -45.99 30.80 6.71
CA ASP A 193 -46.93 31.52 5.83
C ASP A 193 -46.44 32.90 5.37
N ARG A 194 -45.16 33.05 5.04
CA ARG A 194 -44.61 34.27 4.45
C ARG A 194 -43.66 33.90 3.32
N LEU A 195 -43.96 34.42 2.12
CA LEU A 195 -43.25 34.28 0.84
C LEU A 195 -43.86 33.26 -0.16
N ARG A 196 -45.17 33.39 -0.46
CA ARG A 196 -45.68 33.06 -1.80
C ARG A 196 -45.69 34.34 -2.65
N PRO A 197 -45.05 34.37 -3.83
CA PRO A 197 -45.19 35.49 -4.76
C PRO A 197 -46.52 35.40 -5.52
N GLY A 198 -47.18 36.56 -5.65
CA GLY A 198 -48.02 36.85 -6.81
C GLY A 198 -47.17 37.39 -7.95
#